data_AF-A0A8T3NCH7-F1
#
_entry.id   AF-A0A8T3NCH7-F1
#
_cell.length_a   1.000
_cell.length_b   1.000
_cell.length_c   1.000
_cell.angle_alpha   90.00
_cell.angle_beta   90.00
_cell.angle_gamma   90.00
#
_symmetry.space_group_name_H-M   'P 1'
#
loop_
_entity.id
_entity.type
_entity.pdbx_description
1 polymer ?
#
loop_
_entity_poly.entity_id
_entity_poly.type
_entity_poly.pdbx_seq_one_letter_code
_entity_poly.pdbx_strand_id
1 'polypeptide(L)' 'RGHHAAAAAPALAAAPPIPIPAPNEAIDPICGMRVAVPGARHVLEHDQQTLYFCCPACKHTFAKDPRRYLASAGFG' A
#
# COMPACT_ATOMS: atom_id res chain seq x y z
N ARG A 1 -17.35 33.39 35.00
CA ARG A 1 -17.52 32.42 33.89
C ARG A 1 -16.12 32.12 33.37
N GLY A 2 -15.48 30.99 33.61
CA GLY A 2 -15.97 29.68 34.00
C GLY A 2 -15.33 28.64 33.08
N HIS A 3 -14.55 27.71 33.68
CA HIS A 3 -14.30 26.31 33.29
C HIS A 3 -13.59 26.09 31.93
N HIS A 4 -12.40 25.49 31.84
CA HIS A 4 -12.02 24.20 32.43
C HIS A 4 -10.53 24.13 32.80
N ALA A 5 -10.25 23.45 33.92
CA ALA A 5 -8.96 22.85 34.23
C ALA A 5 -9.08 21.33 34.07
N ALA A 6 -8.09 20.69 33.44
CA ALA A 6 -7.77 19.28 33.69
C ALA A 6 -6.31 19.04 33.32
N ALA A 7 -5.52 18.69 34.34
CA ALA A 7 -4.14 18.27 34.27
C ALA A 7 -4.01 16.80 33.82
N ALA A 8 -2.85 16.44 33.26
CA ALA A 8 -2.02 15.26 33.55
C ALA A 8 -1.35 14.65 32.29
N ALA A 9 -0.02 14.53 32.34
CA ALA A 9 0.90 13.86 31.41
C ALA A 9 0.92 12.31 31.66
N PRO A 10 1.65 11.41 30.94
CA PRO A 10 2.96 11.63 30.30
C PRO A 10 3.22 10.94 28.94
N ALA A 11 4.40 11.27 28.38
CA ALA A 11 5.04 10.58 27.28
C ALA A 11 5.43 9.12 27.66
N LEU A 12 5.05 8.17 26.82
CA LEU A 12 5.82 6.94 26.59
C LEU A 12 6.06 6.79 25.08
N ALA A 13 7.27 6.33 24.76
CA ALA A 13 7.92 6.39 23.46
C ALA A 13 7.13 5.77 22.29
N ALA A 14 7.19 6.43 21.12
CA ALA A 14 6.90 5.81 19.83
C ALA A 14 8.02 6.20 18.85
N ALA A 15 8.50 5.20 18.11
CA ALA A 15 9.58 5.24 17.13
C ALA A 15 9.48 6.42 16.13
N PRO A 16 10.59 6.80 15.46
CA PRO A 16 10.50 7.73 14.32
C PRO A 16 9.45 7.20 13.32
N PRO A 17 8.64 8.09 12.70
CA PRO A 17 7.64 7.64 11.75
C PRO A 17 8.36 6.90 10.62
N ILE A 18 8.08 5.60 10.50
CA ILE A 18 8.43 4.85 9.29
C ILE A 18 7.80 5.64 8.14
N PRO A 19 8.55 6.05 7.09
CA PRO A 19 7.98 6.77 5.97
C PRO A 19 6.91 5.88 5.32
N ILE A 20 5.66 6.21 5.60
CA ILE A 20 4.49 5.59 5.00
C ILE A 20 4.58 5.92 3.50
N PRO A 21 4.50 4.93 2.59
CA PRO A 21 4.42 5.22 1.17
C PRO A 21 3.30 6.23 0.93
N ALA A 22 3.56 7.27 0.15
CA ALA A 22 2.56 8.28 -0.15
C ALA A 22 1.30 7.59 -0.72
N PRO A 23 0.09 8.05 -0.38
CA PRO A 23 -1.18 7.35 -0.67
C PRO A 23 -1.51 7.19 -2.17
N ASN A 24 -0.60 7.58 -3.06
CA ASN A 24 -0.77 7.66 -4.50
C ASN A 24 0.19 6.74 -5.27
N GLU A 25 0.91 5.84 -4.61
CA GLU A 25 1.82 4.89 -5.27
C GLU A 25 1.57 3.45 -4.79
N ALA A 26 1.69 2.51 -5.71
CA ALA A 26 1.57 1.08 -5.47
C ALA A 26 2.77 0.33 -6.05
N ILE A 27 3.06 -0.86 -5.52
CA ILE A 27 4.15 -1.70 -6.01
C ILE A 27 3.59 -2.74 -6.97
N ASP A 28 4.17 -2.83 -8.16
CA ASP A 28 3.87 -3.90 -9.11
C ASP A 28 4.36 -5.25 -8.55
N PRO A 29 3.47 -6.24 -8.29
CA PRO A 29 3.84 -7.50 -7.65
C PRO A 29 4.67 -8.43 -8.55
N ILE A 30 4.82 -8.12 -9.84
CA ILE A 30 5.61 -8.90 -10.79
C ILE A 30 7.08 -8.46 -10.79
N CYS A 31 7.33 -7.16 -10.77
CA CYS A 31 8.66 -6.59 -10.98
C CYS A 31 9.17 -5.70 -9.85
N GLY A 32 8.32 -5.33 -8.89
CA GLY A 32 8.67 -4.47 -7.76
C GLY A 32 8.76 -2.98 -8.09
N MET A 33 8.37 -2.56 -9.30
CA MET A 33 8.38 -1.13 -9.66
C MET A 33 7.27 -0.37 -8.95
N ARG A 34 7.57 0.88 -8.56
CA ARG A 34 6.56 1.84 -8.09
C ARG A 34 5.71 2.33 -9.26
N VAL A 35 4.40 2.35 -9.07
CA VAL A 35 3.39 2.77 -10.03
C VAL A 35 2.52 3.84 -9.38
N ALA A 36 2.35 4.97 -10.06
CA ALA A 36 1.39 5.98 -9.61
C ALA A 36 -0.04 5.44 -9.73
N VAL A 37 -0.79 5.46 -8.62
CA VAL A 37 -2.19 5.06 -8.52
C VAL A 37 -3.11 6.03 -9.28
N PRO A 38 -2.96 7.37 -9.15
CA PRO A 38 -3.78 8.31 -9.90
C PRO A 38 -3.60 8.14 -11.41
N GLY A 39 -4.67 7.74 -12.10
CA GLY A 39 -4.67 7.53 -13.55
C GLY A 39 -3.98 6.25 -14.02
N ALA A 40 -3.70 5.30 -13.11
CA ALA A 40 -3.15 4.00 -13.47
C ALA A 40 -4.03 3.30 -14.50
N ARG A 41 -3.46 2.97 -15.66
CA ARG A 41 -4.18 2.29 -16.76
C ARG A 41 -4.20 0.78 -16.64
N HIS A 42 -3.24 0.22 -15.91
CA HIS A 42 -3.08 -1.21 -15.76
C HIS A 42 -3.40 -1.60 -14.33
N VAL A 43 -4.67 -1.92 -14.10
CA VAL A 43 -5.22 -2.33 -12.81
C VAL A 43 -5.97 -3.64 -12.94
N LEU A 44 -5.98 -4.42 -11.86
CA LEU A 44 -6.73 -5.67 -11.74
C LEU A 44 -7.23 -5.81 -10.30
N GLU A 45 -8.49 -6.17 -10.13
CA GLU A 45 -9.05 -6.52 -8.83
C GLU A 45 -8.87 -8.01 -8.56
N HIS A 46 -8.31 -8.35 -7.40
CA HIS A 46 -8.11 -9.72 -6.95
C HIS A 46 -8.32 -9.79 -5.43
N ASP A 47 -9.11 -10.74 -4.92
CA ASP A 47 -9.37 -10.89 -3.49
C ASP A 47 -9.78 -9.58 -2.77
N GLN A 48 -10.65 -8.79 -3.41
CA GLN A 48 -11.09 -7.48 -2.90
C GLN A 48 -9.96 -6.44 -2.74
N GLN A 49 -8.81 -6.69 -3.34
CA GLN A 49 -7.68 -5.77 -3.43
C GLN A 49 -7.49 -5.28 -4.86
N THR A 50 -7.27 -3.98 -5.03
CA THR A 50 -6.88 -3.41 -6.32
C THR A 50 -5.36 -3.47 -6.46
N LEU A 51 -4.90 -4.21 -7.48
CA LEU A 51 -3.49 -4.33 -7.84
C LEU A 51 -3.16 -3.42 -9.01
N TYR A 52 -1.97 -2.82 -8.97
CA TYR A 52 -1.49 -1.85 -9.96
C TYR A 52 -0.25 -2.40 -10.64
N PHE A 53 -0.16 -2.20 -11.96
CA PHE A 53 0.93 -2.73 -12.79
C PHE A 53 1.61 -1.64 -13.58
N CYS A 54 2.92 -1.75 -13.74
CA CYS A 54 3.71 -0.78 -14.48
C CYS A 54 3.41 -0.80 -15.98
N CYS A 55 2.94 -1.95 -16.49
CA CYS A 55 2.77 -2.19 -17.92
C CYS A 55 1.72 -3.31 -18.16
N PRO A 56 1.19 -3.44 -19.39
CA PRO A 56 0.19 -4.46 -19.70
C PRO A 56 0.75 -5.89 -19.62
N ALA A 57 2.06 -6.05 -19.85
CA ALA A 57 2.73 -7.34 -19.75
C ALA A 57 2.75 -7.85 -18.29
N CYS A 58 3.08 -7.01 -17.31
CA CYS A 58 3.03 -7.38 -15.89
C CYS A 58 1.61 -7.75 -15.47
N LYS A 59 0.60 -6.97 -15.87
CA LYS A 59 -0.81 -7.33 -15.61
C LYS A 59 -1.17 -8.70 -16.17
N HIS A 60 -0.77 -8.99 -17.40
CA HIS A 60 -1.03 -10.29 -18.03
C HIS A 60 -0.29 -11.44 -17.33
N THR A 61 0.96 -11.23 -16.94
CA THR A 61 1.76 -12.21 -16.20
C THR A 61 1.11 -12.52 -14.86
N PHE A 62 0.66 -11.50 -14.14
CA PHE A 62 -0.08 -11.67 -12.90
C PHE A 62 -1.37 -12.47 -13.11
N ALA A 63 -2.18 -12.11 -14.12
CA ALA A 63 -3.45 -12.78 -14.40
C ALA A 63 -3.31 -14.28 -14.72
N LYS A 64 -2.14 -14.74 -15.18
CA LYS A 64 -1.88 -16.16 -15.46
C LYS A 64 -1.66 -16.99 -14.20
N ASP A 65 -1.02 -16.42 -13.17
CA ASP A 65 -0.75 -17.13 -11.92
C ASP A 65 -0.71 -16.17 -10.71
N PRO A 66 -1.86 -15.61 -10.28
CA PRO A 66 -1.92 -14.62 -9.20
C PRO A 66 -1.34 -15.13 -7.88
N ARG A 67 -1.63 -16.39 -7.53
CA ARG A 67 -1.24 -17.01 -6.25
C ARG A 67 0.27 -17.03 -6.07
N ARG A 68 1.03 -17.28 -7.14
CA ARG A 68 2.50 -17.28 -7.12
C ARG A 68 3.08 -15.92 -6.71
N TYR A 69 2.49 -14.83 -7.22
CA TYR A 69 2.99 -13.48 -6.99
C TYR A 69 2.51 -12.89 -5.66
N LEU A 70 1.32 -13.30 -5.20
CA LEU A 70 0.81 -12.89 -3.88
C LEU A 70 1.57 -13.52 -2.72
N ALA A 71 2.02 -14.77 -2.86
CA ALA A 71 2.87 -15.42 -1.86
C ALA A 71 4.24 -14.72 -1.67
N SER A 72 4.70 -13.97 -2.68
CA SER A 72 5.99 -13.29 -2.67
C SER A 72 5.90 -11.82 -2.23
N ALA A 73 4.70 -11.22 -2.21
CA ALA A 73 4.49 -9.80 -1.93
C ALA A 73 4.43 -9.45 -0.42
N GLY A 74 4.69 -10.41 0.47
CA GLY A 74 4.80 -10.12 1.91
C GLY A 74 3.47 -9.77 2.59
N PHE A 75 2.35 -10.38 2.16
CA PHE A 75 1.12 -10.47 2.94
C PHE A 75 1.05 -11.83 3.67
N GLY A 76 2.13 -12.16 4.39
CA GLY A 76 2.24 -13.35 5.23
C GLY A 76 2.54 -12.97 6.67
#